data_AF-A0A7Z9YZY5-F1
#
_entry.id   AF-A0A7Z9YZY5-F1
#
_cell.length_a   1.000
_cell.length_b   1.000
_cell.length_c   1.000
_cell.angle_alpha   90.00
_cell.angle_beta   90.00
_cell.angle_gamma   90.00
#
_symmetry.space_group_name_H-M   'P 1'
#
loop_
_entity.id
_entity.type
_entity.pdbx_description
1 polymer ?
#
loop_
_entity_poly.entity_id
_entity_poly.type
_entity_poly.pdbx_seq_one_letter_code
_entity_poly.pdbx_strand_id
1 'polypeptide(L)'
;MEIGEVFLISALVFSAVAIVAFVAGLRRQKLLKIAAKALYGYAAMLTHAFFLLLYYFLTRDFSVKYVFEHSDAYLPLLYTISAVWAGKEGSLLLWAWFVALLNVAFFRIEKRKRGETDRVTATSLAISSSIVLFFSVLLVTTSNPFSRLDFTPVHGMGLNPMLRTLEMALHPLAIFVGYAAVTFPFALAISGVLYRENWIKRARSWLLFAWISLSIGIFLGAWWAYKTLGWGGFWAWDPVENASLLPWLTASALIHGMIVEERRRGLKTLNYFLAVITFNLVILATFITRSGIVSSVHAYEADAETFYLIPITAATLLGIVVWFVRRSSNTPLKGTREAMVFVNMLVLMLTLLVILLGTFSPLLGAPVDRSYYEKLFPLWQPRRSCRYMFS
;
A
#
# COMPACT_ATOMS: atom_id res chain seq x y z
N MET A 1 -9.52 -26.11 13.47
CA MET A 1 -9.44 -25.03 12.47
C MET A 1 -10.52 -24.03 12.83
N GLU A 2 -10.10 -22.84 13.25
CA GLU A 2 -11.03 -21.76 13.61
C GLU A 2 -11.77 -21.27 12.37
N ILE A 3 -12.97 -20.72 12.54
CA ILE A 3 -13.77 -20.23 11.40
C ILE A 3 -13.04 -19.11 10.63
N GLY A 4 -12.26 -18.26 11.33
CA GLY A 4 -11.42 -17.25 10.71
C GLY A 4 -10.32 -17.84 9.82
N GLU A 5 -9.69 -18.92 10.27
CA GLU A 5 -8.67 -19.64 9.50
C GLU A 5 -9.27 -20.28 8.24
N VAL A 6 -10.48 -20.83 8.33
CA VAL A 6 -11.21 -21.35 7.16
C VAL A 6 -11.46 -20.25 6.13
N PHE A 7 -11.82 -19.04 6.55
CA PHE A 7 -11.98 -17.90 5.63
C PHE A 7 -10.65 -17.53 4.96
N LEU A 8 -9.54 -17.49 5.70
CA LEU A 8 -8.22 -17.17 5.13
C LEU A 8 -7.74 -18.23 4.14
N ILE A 9 -7.88 -19.51 4.46
CA ILE A 9 -7.53 -20.63 3.56
C ILE A 9 -8.44 -20.60 2.32
N SER A 10 -9.72 -20.33 2.49
CA SER A 10 -10.65 -20.21 1.35
C SER A 10 -10.28 -19.03 0.44
N ALA A 11 -9.90 -17.88 1.01
CA ALA A 11 -9.40 -16.74 0.25
C ALA A 11 -8.13 -17.07 -0.55
N LEU A 12 -7.19 -17.81 0.08
CA LEU A 12 -5.99 -18.32 -0.57
C LEU A 12 -6.33 -19.20 -1.79
N VAL A 13 -7.21 -20.19 -1.61
CA VAL A 13 -7.63 -21.09 -2.70
C VAL A 13 -8.34 -20.32 -3.81
N PHE A 14 -9.30 -19.44 -3.47
CA PHE A 14 -10.02 -18.66 -4.47
C PHE A 14 -9.10 -17.69 -5.24
N SER A 15 -8.12 -17.08 -4.59
CA SER A 15 -7.16 -16.21 -5.26
C SER A 15 -6.26 -17.00 -6.23
N ALA A 16 -5.80 -18.20 -5.86
CA ALA A 16 -5.07 -19.10 -6.75
C ALA A 16 -5.91 -19.51 -7.97
N VAL A 17 -7.16 -19.91 -7.75
CA VAL A 17 -8.10 -20.27 -8.81
C VAL A 17 -8.36 -19.07 -9.73
N ALA A 18 -8.52 -17.86 -9.18
CA ALA A 18 -8.73 -16.65 -9.96
C ALA A 18 -7.55 -16.38 -10.91
N ILE A 19 -6.30 -16.47 -10.41
CA ILE A 19 -5.09 -16.27 -11.22
C ILE A 19 -5.05 -17.27 -12.38
N VAL A 20 -5.16 -18.57 -12.07
CA VAL A 20 -5.11 -19.64 -13.08
C VAL A 20 -6.22 -19.46 -14.11
N ALA A 21 -7.45 -19.16 -13.66
CA ALA A 21 -8.60 -19.00 -14.54
C ALA A 21 -8.53 -17.72 -15.40
N PHE A 22 -7.99 -16.60 -14.90
CA PHE A 22 -7.76 -15.40 -15.71
C PHE A 22 -6.72 -15.66 -16.80
N VAL A 23 -5.59 -16.29 -16.46
CA VAL A 23 -4.53 -16.61 -17.41
C VAL A 23 -5.00 -17.64 -18.44
N ALA A 24 -5.62 -18.74 -18.01
CA ALA A 24 -6.18 -19.74 -18.92
C ALA A 24 -7.34 -19.17 -19.77
N GLY A 25 -8.08 -18.21 -19.22
CA GLY A 25 -9.15 -17.46 -19.87
C GLY A 25 -8.70 -16.69 -21.11
N LEU A 26 -7.42 -16.29 -21.18
CA LEU A 26 -6.84 -15.65 -22.37
C LEU A 26 -6.88 -16.55 -23.62
N ARG A 27 -6.87 -17.89 -23.43
CA ARG A 27 -7.02 -18.89 -24.49
C ARG A 27 -8.43 -19.48 -24.55
N ARG A 28 -9.09 -19.61 -23.39
CA ARG A 28 -10.41 -20.25 -23.24
C ARG A 28 -11.38 -19.31 -22.53
N GLN A 29 -12.07 -18.45 -23.30
CA GLN A 29 -12.98 -17.41 -22.80
C GLN A 29 -14.02 -17.89 -21.76
N LYS A 30 -14.47 -19.16 -21.84
CA LYS A 30 -15.39 -19.76 -20.84
C LYS A 30 -14.82 -19.74 -19.42
N LEU A 31 -13.50 -19.82 -19.25
CA LEU A 31 -12.81 -19.80 -17.95
C LEU A 31 -12.83 -18.42 -17.28
N LEU A 32 -13.04 -17.33 -18.03
CA LEU A 32 -13.17 -15.99 -17.42
C LEU A 32 -14.39 -15.87 -16.52
N LYS A 33 -15.44 -16.67 -16.76
CA LYS A 33 -16.60 -16.76 -15.84
C LYS A 33 -16.21 -17.40 -14.51
N ILE A 34 -15.33 -18.41 -14.54
CA ILE A 34 -14.79 -19.05 -13.33
C ILE A 34 -13.87 -18.07 -12.60
N ALA A 35 -13.01 -17.37 -13.34
CA ALA A 35 -12.12 -16.36 -12.78
C ALA A 35 -12.90 -15.27 -12.04
N ALA A 36 -13.99 -14.77 -12.64
CA ALA A 36 -14.87 -13.79 -12.00
C ALA A 36 -15.51 -14.34 -10.71
N LYS A 37 -16.01 -15.59 -10.72
CA LYS A 37 -16.59 -16.22 -9.52
C LYS A 37 -15.55 -16.37 -8.41
N ALA A 38 -14.34 -16.83 -8.74
CA ALA A 38 -13.25 -16.98 -7.79
C ALA A 38 -12.81 -15.62 -7.22
N LEU A 39 -12.81 -14.57 -8.05
CA LEU A 39 -12.57 -13.20 -7.62
C LEU A 39 -13.60 -12.71 -6.59
N TYR A 40 -14.89 -12.95 -6.83
CA TYR A 40 -15.91 -12.68 -5.81
C TYR A 40 -15.76 -13.56 -4.58
N GLY A 41 -15.31 -14.81 -4.76
CA GLY A 41 -15.04 -15.76 -3.69
C GLY A 41 -14.01 -15.25 -2.70
N TYR A 42 -12.79 -14.91 -3.13
CA TYR A 42 -11.77 -14.41 -2.20
C TYR A 42 -12.17 -13.08 -1.56
N ALA A 43 -12.87 -12.20 -2.30
CA ALA A 43 -13.31 -10.91 -1.76
C ALA A 43 -14.37 -11.11 -0.67
N ALA A 44 -15.30 -12.05 -0.86
CA ALA A 44 -16.26 -12.42 0.16
C ALA A 44 -15.56 -13.02 1.39
N MET A 45 -14.63 -13.96 1.20
CA MET A 45 -13.93 -14.61 2.32
C MET A 45 -13.11 -13.61 3.16
N LEU A 46 -12.35 -12.71 2.52
CA LEU A 46 -11.60 -11.67 3.23
C LEU A 46 -12.52 -10.66 3.94
N THR A 47 -13.70 -10.37 3.36
CA THR A 47 -14.72 -9.54 4.02
C THR A 47 -15.23 -10.21 5.28
N HIS A 48 -15.57 -11.50 5.22
CA HIS A 48 -16.02 -12.24 6.41
C HIS A 48 -14.92 -12.36 7.46
N ALA A 49 -13.67 -12.60 7.05
CA ALA A 49 -12.52 -12.60 7.96
C ALA A 49 -12.37 -11.23 8.67
N PHE A 50 -12.40 -10.12 7.93
CA PHE A 50 -12.28 -8.79 8.52
C PHE A 50 -13.39 -8.50 9.54
N PHE A 51 -14.65 -8.77 9.19
CA PHE A 51 -15.78 -8.53 10.10
C PHE A 51 -15.82 -9.51 11.29
N LEU A 52 -15.32 -10.73 11.13
CA LEU A 52 -15.14 -11.66 12.25
C LEU A 52 -14.08 -11.16 13.22
N LEU A 53 -12.96 -10.66 12.72
CA LEU A 53 -11.92 -10.08 13.58
C LEU A 53 -12.46 -8.85 14.32
N LEU A 54 -13.17 -7.96 13.62
CA LEU A 54 -13.85 -6.83 14.23
C LEU A 54 -14.85 -7.28 15.31
N TYR A 55 -15.61 -8.34 15.05
CA TYR A 55 -16.52 -8.92 16.04
C TYR A 55 -15.76 -9.33 17.31
N TYR A 56 -14.64 -10.03 17.19
CA TYR A 56 -13.83 -10.42 18.36
C TYR A 56 -13.29 -9.22 19.15
N PHE A 57 -12.90 -8.13 18.49
CA PHE A 57 -12.53 -6.88 19.17
C PHE A 57 -13.72 -6.28 19.93
N LEU A 58 -14.89 -6.21 19.30
CA LEU A 58 -16.10 -5.61 19.90
C LEU A 58 -16.64 -6.43 21.08
N THR A 59 -16.57 -7.76 21.00
CA THR A 59 -16.96 -8.66 22.09
C THR A 59 -15.86 -8.88 23.11
N ARG A 60 -14.66 -8.31 22.91
CA ARG A 60 -13.50 -8.45 23.81
C ARG A 60 -13.12 -9.90 24.04
N ASP A 61 -13.11 -10.69 22.96
CA ASP A 61 -12.69 -12.09 23.04
C ASP A 61 -11.15 -12.17 23.14
N PHE A 62 -10.65 -12.08 24.37
CA PHE A 62 -9.21 -12.13 24.67
C PHE A 62 -8.60 -13.52 24.50
N SER A 63 -9.38 -14.56 24.17
CA SER A 63 -8.80 -15.84 23.76
C SER A 63 -8.13 -15.76 22.39
N VAL A 64 -8.46 -14.76 21.56
CA VAL A 64 -7.74 -14.43 20.33
C VAL A 64 -6.50 -13.62 20.68
N LYS A 65 -5.31 -14.14 20.37
CA LYS A 65 -4.02 -13.52 20.71
C LYS A 65 -3.95 -12.06 20.24
N TYR A 66 -4.33 -11.79 18.98
CA TYR A 66 -4.29 -10.45 18.41
C TYR A 66 -5.24 -9.46 19.11
N VAL A 67 -6.39 -9.92 19.61
CA VAL A 67 -7.33 -9.08 20.37
C VAL A 67 -6.79 -8.79 21.77
N PHE A 68 -6.20 -9.81 22.41
CA PHE A 68 -5.52 -9.67 23.69
C PHE A 68 -4.36 -8.67 23.63
N GLU A 69 -3.56 -8.69 22.56
CA GLU A 69 -2.38 -7.83 22.40
C GLU A 69 -2.72 -6.36 22.11
N HIS A 70 -3.89 -6.08 21.53
CA HIS A 70 -4.20 -4.74 21.01
C HIS A 70 -5.48 -4.10 21.57
N SER A 71 -6.16 -4.74 22.53
CA SER A 71 -7.39 -4.21 23.13
C SER A 71 -7.41 -4.43 24.64
N ASP A 72 -8.27 -3.69 25.34
CA ASP A 72 -8.55 -3.87 26.77
C ASP A 72 -10.05 -3.70 27.05
N ALA A 73 -10.47 -4.04 28.28
CA ALA A 73 -11.88 -4.04 28.65
C ALA A 73 -12.52 -2.64 28.61
N TYR A 74 -11.73 -1.59 28.79
CA TYR A 74 -12.17 -0.20 28.96
C TYR A 74 -11.87 0.68 27.74
N LEU A 75 -11.31 0.10 26.68
CA LEU A 75 -10.94 0.83 25.47
C LEU A 75 -12.20 1.44 24.83
N PRO A 76 -12.22 2.77 24.57
CA PRO A 76 -13.34 3.40 23.88
C PRO A 76 -13.65 2.77 22.53
N LEU A 77 -14.91 2.80 22.10
CA LEU A 77 -15.38 2.11 20.90
C LEU A 77 -14.59 2.46 19.64
N LEU A 78 -14.30 3.74 19.41
CA LEU A 78 -13.52 4.19 18.25
C LEU A 78 -12.16 3.50 18.18
N TYR A 79 -11.47 3.42 19.32
CA TYR A 79 -10.14 2.82 19.40
C TYR A 79 -10.17 1.29 19.40
N THR A 80 -11.28 0.71 19.87
CA THR A 80 -11.54 -0.73 19.73
C THR A 80 -11.71 -1.12 18.26
N ILE A 81 -12.41 -0.30 17.48
CA ILE A 81 -12.54 -0.52 16.03
C ILE A 81 -11.18 -0.32 15.35
N SER A 82 -10.43 0.73 15.68
CA SER A 82 -9.13 0.96 15.06
C SER A 82 -8.05 -0.04 15.45
N ALA A 83 -8.19 -0.69 16.60
CA ALA A 83 -7.29 -1.76 17.04
C ALA A 83 -7.26 -2.95 16.05
N VAL A 84 -8.32 -3.14 15.25
CA VAL A 84 -8.36 -4.15 14.19
C VAL A 84 -7.18 -4.03 13.24
N TRP A 85 -6.69 -2.81 12.97
CA TRP A 85 -5.54 -2.57 12.08
C TRP A 85 -4.33 -1.94 12.78
N ALA A 86 -4.27 -2.02 14.12
CA ALA A 86 -3.17 -1.43 14.89
C ALA A 86 -1.88 -2.27 14.88
N GLY A 87 -2.01 -3.59 14.69
CA GLY A 87 -0.89 -4.52 14.64
C GLY A 87 -0.62 -5.06 13.24
N LYS A 88 0.36 -5.97 13.15
CA LYS A 88 0.90 -6.51 11.90
C LYS A 88 -0.13 -7.33 11.13
N GLU A 89 -0.78 -8.27 11.80
CA GLU A 89 -1.71 -9.26 11.24
C GLU A 89 -2.96 -8.56 10.71
N GLY A 90 -3.54 -7.68 11.53
CA GLY A 90 -4.76 -6.97 11.17
C GLY A 90 -4.55 -5.93 10.06
N SER A 91 -3.41 -5.23 10.02
CA SER A 91 -3.09 -4.33 8.90
C SER A 91 -2.77 -5.08 7.60
N LEU A 92 -2.21 -6.30 7.65
CA LEU A 92 -2.10 -7.18 6.47
C LEU A 92 -3.47 -7.62 5.97
N LEU A 93 -4.37 -8.02 6.88
CA LEU A 93 -5.73 -8.39 6.54
C LEU A 93 -6.48 -7.21 5.91
N LEU A 94 -6.34 -6.01 6.48
CA LEU A 94 -6.92 -4.78 5.94
C LEU A 94 -6.44 -4.51 4.51
N TRP A 95 -5.13 -4.65 4.26
CA TRP A 95 -4.58 -4.42 2.93
C TRP A 95 -5.07 -5.46 1.91
N ALA A 96 -5.02 -6.75 2.26
CA ALA A 96 -5.53 -7.82 1.43
C ALA A 96 -7.02 -7.60 1.09
N TRP A 97 -7.80 -7.19 2.09
CA TRP A 97 -9.22 -6.89 1.94
C TRP A 97 -9.46 -5.70 1.00
N PHE A 98 -8.73 -4.60 1.13
CA PHE A 98 -8.86 -3.47 0.19
C PHE A 98 -8.47 -3.83 -1.24
N VAL A 99 -7.36 -4.56 -1.45
CA VAL A 99 -7.00 -5.03 -2.80
C VAL A 99 -8.12 -5.89 -3.38
N ALA A 100 -8.72 -6.77 -2.56
CA ALA A 100 -9.80 -7.62 -3.00
C ALA A 100 -11.09 -6.86 -3.37
N LEU A 101 -11.49 -5.89 -2.56
CA LEU A 101 -12.63 -5.02 -2.85
C LEU A 101 -12.40 -4.19 -4.12
N LEU A 102 -11.20 -3.63 -4.28
CA LEU A 102 -10.87 -2.85 -5.47
C LEU A 102 -10.77 -3.74 -6.72
N ASN A 103 -10.38 -5.01 -6.60
CA ASN A 103 -10.43 -5.97 -7.71
C ASN A 103 -11.85 -6.23 -8.20
N VAL A 104 -12.80 -6.38 -7.27
CA VAL A 104 -14.23 -6.46 -7.59
C VAL A 104 -14.71 -5.18 -8.29
N ALA A 105 -14.35 -4.01 -7.76
CA ALA A 105 -14.71 -2.72 -8.35
C ALA A 105 -14.14 -2.57 -9.77
N PHE A 106 -12.84 -2.86 -9.96
CA PHE A 106 -12.16 -2.82 -11.25
C PHE A 106 -12.82 -3.77 -12.26
N PHE A 107 -13.06 -5.02 -11.87
CA PHE A 107 -13.73 -6.00 -12.74
C PHE A 107 -15.11 -5.51 -13.18
N ARG A 108 -15.92 -4.97 -12.26
CA ARG A 108 -17.27 -4.46 -12.57
C ARG A 108 -17.22 -3.24 -13.48
N ILE A 109 -16.31 -2.30 -13.23
CA ILE A 109 -16.16 -1.08 -14.03
C ILE A 109 -15.71 -1.43 -15.46
N GLU A 110 -14.68 -2.26 -15.61
CA GLU A 110 -14.19 -2.66 -16.94
C GLU A 110 -15.23 -3.48 -17.71
N LYS A 111 -15.88 -4.46 -17.05
CA LYS A 111 -16.95 -5.25 -17.66
C LYS A 111 -18.12 -4.38 -18.13
N ARG A 112 -18.51 -3.36 -17.35
CA ARG A 112 -19.56 -2.40 -17.74
C ARG A 112 -19.13 -1.55 -18.94
N LYS A 113 -17.88 -1.07 -18.98
CA LYS A 113 -17.38 -0.20 -20.06
C LYS A 113 -17.11 -0.95 -21.36
N ARG A 114 -16.73 -2.22 -21.29
CA ARG A 114 -16.29 -3.02 -22.46
C ARG A 114 -17.30 -4.07 -22.91
N GLY A 115 -18.30 -4.40 -22.09
CA GLY A 115 -19.25 -5.49 -22.36
C GLY A 115 -18.69 -6.89 -22.10
N GLU A 116 -17.37 -7.07 -22.25
CA GLU A 116 -16.65 -8.31 -22.00
C GLU A 116 -15.37 -8.08 -21.19
N THR A 117 -14.75 -9.19 -20.74
CA THR A 117 -13.45 -9.16 -20.07
C THR A 117 -12.36 -9.37 -21.11
N ASP A 118 -11.76 -8.28 -21.56
CA ASP A 118 -10.66 -8.32 -22.53
C ASP A 118 -9.34 -8.82 -21.92
N ARG A 119 -8.32 -9.00 -22.77
CA ARG A 119 -7.01 -9.53 -22.36
C ARG A 119 -6.27 -8.59 -21.39
N VAL A 120 -6.45 -7.28 -21.54
CA VAL A 120 -5.85 -6.29 -20.64
C VAL A 120 -6.47 -6.39 -19.25
N THR A 121 -7.79 -6.44 -19.15
CA THR A 121 -8.52 -6.61 -17.89
C THR A 121 -8.19 -7.96 -17.23
N ALA A 122 -8.22 -9.06 -17.99
CA ALA A 122 -7.92 -10.40 -17.47
C ALA A 122 -6.49 -10.49 -16.91
N THR A 123 -5.49 -10.02 -17.66
CA THR A 123 -4.09 -10.02 -17.20
C THR A 123 -3.86 -9.06 -16.04
N SER A 124 -4.50 -7.89 -16.03
CA SER A 124 -4.42 -6.96 -14.88
C SER A 124 -4.98 -7.58 -13.60
N LEU A 125 -6.12 -8.26 -13.70
CA LEU A 125 -6.75 -8.95 -12.58
C LEU A 125 -5.98 -10.19 -12.13
N ALA A 126 -5.30 -10.89 -13.04
CA ALA A 126 -4.37 -11.96 -12.68
C ALA A 126 -3.20 -11.42 -11.85
N ILE A 127 -2.56 -10.33 -12.30
CA ILE A 127 -1.46 -9.68 -11.56
C ILE A 127 -1.93 -9.21 -10.17
N SER A 128 -3.08 -8.53 -10.09
CA SER A 128 -3.58 -8.07 -8.80
C SER A 128 -4.03 -9.22 -7.88
N SER A 129 -4.61 -10.29 -8.44
CA SER A 129 -4.99 -11.47 -7.65
C SER A 129 -3.76 -12.20 -7.10
N SER A 130 -2.59 -12.12 -7.75
CA SER A 130 -1.32 -12.64 -7.19
C SER A 130 -0.88 -11.89 -5.94
N ILE A 131 -1.21 -10.59 -5.81
CA ILE A 131 -0.93 -9.82 -4.58
C ILE A 131 -1.86 -10.28 -3.46
N VAL A 132 -3.14 -10.53 -3.76
CA VAL A 132 -4.09 -11.11 -2.80
C VAL A 132 -3.64 -12.50 -2.36
N LEU A 133 -3.19 -13.34 -3.30
CA LEU A 133 -2.63 -14.67 -3.01
C LEU A 133 -1.45 -14.55 -2.04
N PHE A 134 -0.50 -13.66 -2.34
CA PHE A 134 0.67 -13.44 -1.48
C PHE A 134 0.28 -13.06 -0.05
N PHE A 135 -0.59 -12.05 0.13
CA PHE A 135 -1.02 -11.68 1.47
C PHE A 135 -1.83 -12.80 2.15
N SER A 136 -2.62 -13.56 1.39
CA SER A 136 -3.34 -14.71 1.93
C SER A 136 -2.39 -15.81 2.40
N VAL A 137 -1.24 -16.02 1.73
CA VAL A 137 -0.19 -16.93 2.21
C VAL A 137 0.30 -16.44 3.57
N LEU A 138 0.73 -15.18 3.68
CA LEU A 138 1.22 -14.62 4.95
C LEU A 138 0.19 -14.74 6.07
N LEU A 139 -1.08 -14.41 5.80
CA LEU A 139 -2.17 -14.47 6.77
C LEU A 139 -2.46 -15.91 7.23
N VAL A 140 -2.27 -16.91 6.38
CA VAL A 140 -2.48 -18.32 6.76
C VAL A 140 -1.28 -18.88 7.52
N THR A 141 -0.05 -18.48 7.15
CA THR A 141 1.15 -19.15 7.67
C THR A 141 1.74 -18.47 8.88
N THR A 142 1.92 -17.15 8.83
CA THR A 142 2.89 -16.48 9.70
C THR A 142 2.31 -15.25 10.41
N SER A 143 1.31 -14.62 9.82
CA SER A 143 0.63 -13.43 10.32
C SER A 143 -0.86 -13.68 10.53
N ASN A 144 -1.21 -14.79 11.19
CA ASN A 144 -2.62 -15.19 11.37
C ASN A 144 -3.30 -14.42 12.52
N PRO A 145 -4.26 -13.51 12.23
CA PRO A 145 -4.94 -12.71 13.26
C PRO A 145 -5.93 -13.52 14.12
N PHE A 146 -6.21 -14.77 13.77
CA PHE A 146 -7.14 -15.66 14.48
C PHE A 146 -6.44 -16.68 15.37
N SER A 147 -5.12 -16.54 15.56
CA SER A 147 -4.35 -17.36 16.49
C SER A 147 -4.94 -17.27 17.90
N ARG A 148 -5.16 -18.42 18.54
CA ARG A 148 -5.72 -18.51 19.88
C ARG A 148 -4.63 -18.67 20.93
N LEU A 149 -4.90 -18.19 22.14
CA LEU A 149 -4.13 -18.51 23.34
C LEU A 149 -4.64 -19.82 23.96
N ASP A 150 -3.77 -20.52 24.68
CA ASP A 150 -4.12 -21.77 25.38
C ASP A 150 -5.06 -21.55 26.58
N PHE A 151 -5.20 -20.29 27.01
CA PHE A 151 -6.11 -19.86 28.06
C PHE A 151 -6.80 -18.56 27.65
N THR A 152 -7.87 -18.18 28.33
CA THR A 152 -8.59 -16.91 28.06
C THR A 152 -8.29 -15.89 29.16
N PRO A 153 -7.46 -14.86 28.90
CA PRO A 153 -7.21 -13.78 29.84
C PRO A 153 -8.48 -12.99 30.17
N VAL A 154 -8.58 -12.48 31.40
CA VAL A 154 -9.70 -11.62 31.84
C VAL A 154 -9.55 -10.19 31.28
N HIS A 155 -8.31 -9.74 31.08
CA HIS A 155 -7.98 -8.42 30.56
C HIS A 155 -6.97 -8.55 29.43
N GLY A 156 -7.15 -7.75 28.37
CA GLY A 156 -6.14 -7.56 27.34
C GLY A 156 -5.08 -6.53 27.74
N MET A 157 -3.97 -6.49 27.00
CA MET A 157 -2.83 -5.59 27.25
C MET A 157 -3.14 -4.13 26.91
N GLY A 158 -4.20 -3.88 26.15
CA GLY A 158 -4.63 -2.56 25.74
C GLY A 158 -3.92 -2.05 24.49
N LEU A 159 -4.55 -1.08 23.84
CA LEU A 159 -3.97 -0.41 22.68
C LEU A 159 -2.87 0.55 23.15
N ASN A 160 -1.73 0.60 22.45
CA ASN A 160 -0.68 1.59 22.70
C ASN A 160 -1.29 3.00 22.82
N PRO A 161 -1.03 3.75 23.92
CA PRO A 161 -1.60 5.06 24.15
C PRO A 161 -1.38 6.07 23.00
N MET A 162 -0.26 5.97 22.28
CA MET A 162 0.05 6.85 21.15
C MET A 162 -0.89 6.64 19.95
N LEU A 163 -1.56 5.49 19.88
CA LEU A 163 -2.52 5.16 18.82
C LEU A 163 -3.95 5.62 19.12
N ARG A 164 -4.18 6.21 20.30
CA ARG A 164 -5.51 6.61 20.78
C ARG A 164 -5.88 8.04 20.35
N THR A 165 -5.79 8.31 19.05
CA THR A 165 -6.24 9.58 18.46
C THR A 165 -7.03 9.37 17.17
N LEU A 166 -7.88 10.34 16.80
CA LEU A 166 -8.76 10.24 15.63
C LEU A 166 -7.95 10.15 14.33
N GLU A 167 -6.93 11.01 14.20
CA GLU A 167 -6.09 11.02 13.00
C GLU A 167 -5.32 9.72 12.82
N MET A 168 -4.82 9.08 13.89
CA MET A 168 -4.18 7.76 13.80
C MET A 168 -5.17 6.64 13.51
N ALA A 169 -6.41 6.72 14.00
CA ALA A 169 -7.44 5.75 13.64
C ALA A 169 -7.75 5.79 12.13
N LEU A 170 -7.80 6.97 11.52
CA LEU A 170 -8.18 7.15 10.11
C LEU A 170 -7.01 7.06 9.12
N HIS A 171 -5.80 7.45 9.54
CA HIS A 171 -4.60 7.50 8.69
C HIS A 171 -4.31 6.17 7.96
N PRO A 172 -4.22 5.01 8.66
CA PRO A 172 -3.94 3.73 8.01
C PRO A 172 -4.97 3.37 6.95
N LEU A 173 -6.26 3.65 7.18
CA LEU A 173 -7.32 3.36 6.20
C LEU A 173 -7.05 4.09 4.88
N ALA A 174 -6.69 5.38 4.94
CA ALA A 174 -6.39 6.18 3.76
C ALA A 174 -5.11 5.69 3.04
N ILE A 175 -4.04 5.38 3.79
CA ILE A 175 -2.80 4.85 3.22
C ILE A 175 -3.01 3.48 2.57
N PHE A 176 -3.66 2.53 3.24
CA PHE A 176 -3.84 1.18 2.72
C PHE A 176 -4.78 1.13 1.51
N VAL A 177 -5.82 1.97 1.47
CA VAL A 177 -6.64 2.15 0.26
C VAL A 177 -5.80 2.73 -0.89
N GLY A 178 -4.94 3.72 -0.60
CA GLY A 178 -4.00 4.27 -1.56
C GLY A 178 -3.03 3.22 -2.12
N TYR A 179 -2.39 2.44 -1.24
CA TYR A 179 -1.49 1.34 -1.59
C TYR A 179 -2.19 0.27 -2.42
N ALA A 180 -3.40 -0.14 -2.04
CA ALA A 180 -4.20 -1.06 -2.82
C ALA A 180 -4.51 -0.50 -4.22
N ALA A 181 -4.86 0.78 -4.32
CA ALA A 181 -5.21 1.43 -5.58
C ALA A 181 -4.01 1.62 -6.54
N VAL A 182 -2.78 1.78 -6.04
CA VAL A 182 -1.54 1.83 -6.87
C VAL A 182 -1.33 0.53 -7.67
N THR A 183 -1.89 -0.60 -7.21
CA THR A 183 -1.82 -1.88 -7.92
C THR A 183 -2.37 -1.81 -9.35
N PHE A 184 -3.43 -1.04 -9.59
CA PHE A 184 -4.11 -0.99 -10.89
C PHE A 184 -3.31 -0.27 -11.98
N PRO A 185 -2.77 0.95 -11.80
CA PRO A 185 -1.92 1.57 -12.81
C PRO A 185 -0.69 0.71 -13.13
N PHE A 186 -0.11 0.03 -12.14
CA PHE A 186 0.96 -0.95 -12.35
C PHE A 186 0.53 -2.14 -13.23
N ALA A 187 -0.56 -2.83 -12.85
CA ALA A 187 -1.05 -4.00 -13.57
C ALA A 187 -1.55 -3.66 -14.99
N LEU A 188 -2.17 -2.50 -15.16
CA LEU A 188 -2.60 -1.95 -16.44
C LEU A 188 -1.42 -1.56 -17.33
N ALA A 189 -0.35 -1.00 -16.76
CA ALA A 189 0.86 -0.67 -17.52
C ALA A 189 1.49 -1.95 -18.09
N ILE A 190 1.71 -2.97 -17.25
CA ILE A 190 2.25 -4.27 -17.68
C ILE A 190 1.38 -4.89 -18.78
N SER A 191 0.08 -5.04 -18.53
CA SER A 191 -0.83 -5.69 -19.47
C SER A 191 -1.00 -4.89 -20.76
N GLY A 192 -1.07 -3.55 -20.69
CA GLY A 192 -1.15 -2.66 -21.83
C GLY A 192 0.08 -2.78 -22.75
N VAL A 193 1.28 -2.80 -22.19
CA VAL A 193 2.51 -3.02 -22.96
C VAL A 193 2.57 -4.42 -23.54
N LEU A 194 2.12 -5.43 -22.78
CA LEU A 194 2.08 -6.81 -23.23
C LEU A 194 1.22 -6.97 -24.50
N TYR A 195 0.07 -6.30 -24.57
CA TYR A 195 -0.87 -6.40 -25.69
C TYR A 195 -0.84 -5.20 -26.66
N ARG A 196 0.08 -4.26 -26.47
CA ARG A 196 0.19 -3.00 -27.24
C ARG A 196 -1.10 -2.17 -27.24
N GLU A 197 -1.83 -2.20 -26.12
CA GLU A 197 -3.03 -1.42 -25.89
C GLU A 197 -2.75 -0.15 -25.08
N ASN A 198 -3.53 0.90 -25.32
CA ASN A 198 -3.45 2.12 -24.53
C ASN A 198 -4.03 1.87 -23.13
N TRP A 199 -3.16 1.84 -22.13
CA TRP A 199 -3.48 1.63 -20.72
C TRP A 199 -3.72 2.93 -19.95
N ILE A 200 -3.22 4.07 -20.45
CA ILE A 200 -3.24 5.37 -19.78
C ILE A 200 -4.67 5.78 -19.41
N LYS A 201 -5.59 5.70 -20.37
CA LYS A 201 -7.00 6.05 -20.16
C LYS A 201 -7.67 5.18 -19.08
N ARG A 202 -7.29 3.90 -19.01
CA ARG A 202 -7.85 2.95 -18.02
C ARG A 202 -7.23 3.19 -16.64
N ALA A 203 -5.95 3.52 -16.59
CA ALA A 203 -5.18 3.69 -15.35
C ALA A 203 -5.43 5.02 -14.65
N ARG A 204 -5.74 6.10 -15.40
CA ARG A 204 -5.85 7.46 -14.87
C ARG A 204 -6.79 7.60 -13.66
N SER A 205 -8.00 7.04 -13.73
CA SER A 205 -8.95 7.14 -12.61
C SER A 205 -8.46 6.43 -11.35
N TRP A 206 -7.75 5.31 -11.52
CA TRP A 206 -7.18 4.55 -10.40
C TRP A 206 -5.97 5.25 -9.81
N LEU A 207 -5.13 5.83 -10.67
CA LEU A 207 -3.98 6.63 -10.24
C LEU A 207 -4.41 7.87 -9.45
N LEU A 208 -5.46 8.58 -9.90
CA LEU A 208 -6.00 9.73 -9.17
C LEU A 208 -6.62 9.31 -7.84
N PHE A 209 -7.37 8.20 -7.81
CA PHE A 209 -7.93 7.68 -6.58
C PHE A 209 -6.84 7.28 -5.57
N ALA A 210 -5.78 6.62 -6.04
CA ALA A 210 -4.61 6.29 -5.23
C ALA A 210 -3.94 7.56 -4.69
N TRP A 211 -3.68 8.53 -5.57
CA TRP A 211 -3.02 9.79 -5.21
C TRP A 211 -3.79 10.59 -4.15
N ILE A 212 -5.12 10.71 -4.30
CA ILE A 212 -5.98 11.39 -3.31
C ILE A 212 -5.95 10.65 -1.97
N SER A 213 -6.05 9.32 -1.99
CA SER A 213 -6.04 8.51 -0.77
C SER A 213 -4.69 8.63 -0.04
N LEU A 214 -3.57 8.60 -0.79
CA LEU A 214 -2.24 8.85 -0.26
C LEU A 214 -2.10 10.27 0.30
N SER A 215 -2.60 11.30 -0.39
CA SER A 215 -2.59 12.67 0.13
C SER A 215 -3.32 12.80 1.46
N ILE A 216 -4.51 12.20 1.58
CA ILE A 216 -5.28 12.19 2.84
C ILE A 216 -4.51 11.44 3.93
N GLY A 217 -3.96 10.27 3.59
CA GLY A 217 -3.15 9.48 4.52
C GLY A 217 -1.95 10.27 5.02
N ILE A 218 -1.10 10.77 4.14
CA ILE A 218 0.10 11.55 4.49
C ILE A 218 -0.28 12.76 5.36
N PHE A 219 -1.35 13.48 5.01
CA PHE A 219 -1.84 14.60 5.81
C PHE A 219 -2.27 14.19 7.23
N LEU A 220 -3.06 13.12 7.37
CA LEU A 220 -3.49 12.62 8.68
C LEU A 220 -2.31 12.11 9.51
N GLY A 221 -1.31 11.48 8.87
CA GLY A 221 -0.09 11.02 9.52
C GLY A 221 0.75 12.19 10.03
N ALA A 222 0.95 13.21 9.21
CA ALA A 222 1.63 14.44 9.58
C ALA A 222 0.92 15.18 10.73
N TRP A 223 -0.41 15.20 10.72
CA TRP A 223 -1.20 15.74 11.83
C TRP A 223 -0.96 14.93 13.11
N TRP A 224 -1.02 13.60 13.03
CA TRP A 224 -0.79 12.71 14.17
C TRP A 224 0.58 12.92 14.79
N ALA A 225 1.62 12.99 13.95
CA ALA A 225 2.98 13.28 14.34
C ALA A 225 3.07 14.60 15.11
N TYR A 226 2.44 15.67 14.59
CA TYR A 226 2.40 16.98 15.25
C TYR A 226 1.79 16.92 16.66
N LYS A 227 0.68 16.20 16.83
CA LYS A 227 -0.03 16.09 18.11
C LYS A 227 0.65 15.18 19.13
N THR A 228 1.22 14.06 18.68
CA THR A 228 1.57 12.93 19.56
C THR A 228 3.07 12.77 19.72
N LEU A 229 3.88 13.11 18.70
CA LEU A 229 5.33 12.91 18.72
C LEU A 229 6.10 14.13 19.29
N GLY A 230 5.43 15.27 19.49
CA GLY A 230 5.99 16.40 20.23
C GLY A 230 7.19 17.08 19.55
N TRP A 231 7.40 16.87 18.25
CA TRP A 231 8.54 17.40 17.49
C TRP A 231 8.42 18.89 17.13
N GLY A 232 7.32 19.54 17.52
CA GLY A 232 7.09 20.95 17.21
C GLY A 232 6.85 21.22 15.71
N GLY A 233 6.62 20.18 14.91
CA GLY A 233 6.42 20.25 13.46
C GLY A 233 5.60 19.07 12.93
N PHE A 234 5.11 19.20 11.69
CA PHE A 234 4.27 18.20 11.01
C PHE A 234 5.07 17.08 10.33
N TRP A 235 6.40 17.18 10.32
CA TRP A 235 7.30 16.24 9.67
C TRP A 235 8.66 16.32 10.37
N ALA A 236 9.29 15.18 10.68
CA ALA A 236 10.67 15.21 11.20
C ALA A 236 11.57 14.16 10.57
N TRP A 237 11.39 13.92 9.27
CA TRP A 237 12.26 13.04 8.49
C TRP A 237 12.30 11.60 9.01
N ASP A 238 11.24 11.17 9.70
CA ASP A 238 11.10 9.77 10.10
C ASP A 238 11.11 8.86 8.84
N PRO A 239 11.83 7.72 8.87
CA PRO A 239 11.94 6.85 7.70
C PRO A 239 10.60 6.37 7.14
N VAL A 240 9.60 6.12 7.98
CA VAL A 240 8.27 5.66 7.54
C VAL A 240 7.45 6.82 6.98
N GLU A 241 7.52 8.01 7.61
CA GLU A 241 6.95 9.24 7.06
C GLU A 241 7.51 9.47 5.64
N ASN A 242 8.84 9.49 5.50
CA ASN A 242 9.53 9.68 4.22
C ASN A 242 9.14 8.61 3.20
N ALA A 243 9.08 7.35 3.62
CA ALA A 243 8.74 6.25 2.73
C ALA A 243 7.30 6.36 2.18
N SER A 244 6.37 6.91 2.96
CA SER A 244 4.99 7.15 2.50
C SER A 244 4.91 8.21 1.37
N LEU A 245 5.87 9.15 1.33
CA LEU A 245 5.93 10.22 0.33
C LEU A 245 6.50 9.77 -1.03
N LEU A 246 7.36 8.73 -1.04
CA LEU A 246 7.99 8.21 -2.25
C LEU A 246 7.00 7.77 -3.35
N PRO A 247 5.99 6.91 -3.07
CA PRO A 247 4.99 6.56 -4.07
C PRO A 247 4.11 7.76 -4.45
N TRP A 248 3.91 8.73 -3.55
CA TRP A 248 3.14 9.94 -3.87
C TRP A 248 3.85 10.83 -4.89
N LEU A 249 5.18 11.00 -4.77
CA LEU A 249 6.00 11.77 -5.72
C LEU A 249 6.01 11.14 -7.12
N THR A 250 6.19 9.82 -7.19
CA THR A 250 6.17 9.09 -8.47
C THR A 250 4.78 9.03 -9.09
N ALA A 251 3.72 8.89 -8.29
CA ALA A 251 2.36 9.01 -8.77
C ALA A 251 2.07 10.42 -9.32
N SER A 252 2.57 11.46 -8.66
CA SER A 252 2.45 12.86 -9.12
C SER A 252 3.15 13.06 -10.45
N ALA A 253 4.37 12.56 -10.61
CA ALA A 253 5.09 12.59 -11.88
C ALA A 253 4.34 11.81 -12.97
N LEU A 254 3.79 10.63 -12.64
CA LEU A 254 3.03 9.81 -13.57
C LEU A 254 1.76 10.49 -14.05
N ILE A 255 1.01 11.19 -13.18
CA ILE A 255 -0.19 11.95 -13.57
C ILE A 255 0.16 12.98 -14.66
N HIS A 256 1.25 13.73 -14.45
CA HIS A 256 1.72 14.73 -15.43
C HIS A 256 2.18 14.06 -16.73
N GLY A 257 2.92 12.97 -16.63
CA GLY A 257 3.39 12.21 -17.79
C GLY A 257 2.24 11.62 -18.62
N MET A 258 1.18 11.11 -17.97
CA MET A 258 -0.02 10.61 -18.64
C MET A 258 -0.72 11.69 -19.47
N ILE A 259 -0.79 12.93 -18.97
CA ILE A 259 -1.38 14.06 -19.72
C ILE A 259 -0.59 14.36 -21.00
N VAL A 260 0.75 14.31 -20.93
CA VAL A 260 1.63 14.53 -22.09
C VAL A 260 1.46 13.40 -23.11
N GLU A 261 1.41 12.15 -22.65
CA GLU A 261 1.20 11.00 -23.53
C GLU A 261 -0.15 11.05 -24.26
N GLU A 262 -1.23 11.40 -23.57
CA GLU A 262 -2.57 11.51 -24.19
C GLU A 262 -2.62 12.61 -25.25
N ARG A 263 -1.96 13.76 -25.02
CA ARG A 263 -2.03 14.91 -25.92
C ARG A 263 -1.06 14.82 -27.11
N ARG A 264 0.14 14.26 -26.90
CA ARG A 264 1.26 14.35 -27.85
C ARG A 264 1.98 13.03 -28.13
N ARG A 265 1.54 11.92 -27.54
CA ARG A 265 2.10 10.56 -27.71
C ARG A 265 3.57 10.39 -27.25
N GLY A 266 4.13 11.34 -26.50
CA GLY A 266 5.47 11.27 -25.90
C GLY A 266 5.50 10.62 -24.51
N LEU A 267 6.71 10.39 -23.96
CA LEU A 267 6.96 9.89 -22.59
C LEU A 267 6.45 8.48 -22.23
N LYS A 268 6.07 7.67 -23.22
CA LYS A 268 5.56 6.30 -22.98
C LYS A 268 6.48 5.44 -22.11
N THR A 269 7.79 5.48 -22.37
CA THR A 269 8.79 4.78 -21.56
C THR A 269 8.75 5.24 -20.11
N LEU A 270 8.76 6.55 -19.91
CA LEU A 270 8.84 7.15 -18.59
C LEU A 270 7.57 6.86 -17.80
N ASN A 271 6.40 6.97 -18.44
CA ASN A 271 5.12 6.65 -17.80
C ASN A 271 5.03 5.18 -17.40
N TYR A 272 5.50 4.27 -18.26
CA TYR A 272 5.58 2.86 -17.91
C TYR A 272 6.50 2.62 -16.70
N PHE A 273 7.71 3.17 -16.75
CA PHE A 273 8.67 3.06 -15.65
C PHE A 273 8.09 3.63 -14.35
N LEU A 274 7.47 4.81 -14.42
CA LEU A 274 6.84 5.48 -13.29
C LEU A 274 5.70 4.62 -12.70
N ALA A 275 4.87 3.97 -13.51
CA ALA A 275 3.83 3.07 -13.01
C ALA A 275 4.42 1.87 -12.25
N VAL A 276 5.51 1.28 -12.76
CA VAL A 276 6.18 0.15 -12.10
C VAL A 276 6.89 0.60 -10.83
N ILE A 277 7.68 1.67 -10.87
CA ILE A 277 8.41 2.14 -9.70
C ILE A 277 7.48 2.65 -8.60
N THR A 278 6.34 3.29 -8.94
CA THR A 278 5.35 3.73 -7.94
C THR A 278 4.85 2.55 -7.10
N PHE A 279 4.54 1.41 -7.73
CA PHE A 279 4.13 0.20 -7.02
C PHE A 279 5.27 -0.41 -6.19
N ASN A 280 6.49 -0.46 -6.73
CA ASN A 280 7.64 -0.95 -5.98
C ASN A 280 7.97 -0.06 -4.77
N LEU A 281 7.74 1.25 -4.85
CA LEU A 281 7.92 2.17 -3.73
C LEU A 281 6.87 1.99 -2.63
N VAL A 282 5.65 1.54 -2.97
CA VAL A 282 4.67 1.10 -1.96
C VAL A 282 5.17 -0.16 -1.22
N ILE A 283 5.75 -1.11 -1.96
CA ILE A 283 6.36 -2.30 -1.35
C ILE A 283 7.55 -1.91 -0.47
N LEU A 284 8.40 -0.99 -0.95
CA LEU A 284 9.52 -0.46 -0.19
C LEU A 284 9.07 0.24 1.09
N ALA A 285 8.00 1.04 1.02
CA ALA A 285 7.46 1.71 2.20
C ALA A 285 6.97 0.70 3.24
N THR A 286 6.32 -0.38 2.80
CA THR A 286 5.94 -1.49 3.67
C THR A 286 7.18 -2.17 4.27
N PHE A 287 8.21 -2.40 3.46
CA PHE A 287 9.47 -3.00 3.91
C PHE A 287 10.14 -2.16 4.99
N ILE A 288 10.25 -0.84 4.79
CA ILE A 288 10.83 0.08 5.78
C ILE A 288 10.04 0.06 7.08
N THR A 289 8.70 0.01 6.99
CA THR A 289 7.80 0.08 8.15
C THR A 289 7.81 -1.20 9.02
N ARG A 290 8.36 -2.32 8.52
CA ARG A 290 8.22 -3.65 9.18
C ARG A 290 9.51 -4.47 9.29
N SER A 291 10.56 -4.13 8.55
CA SER A 291 11.81 -4.91 8.55
C SER A 291 12.67 -4.65 9.79
N GLY A 292 12.44 -3.53 10.50
CA GLY A 292 13.33 -3.07 11.57
C GLY A 292 14.71 -2.64 11.09
N ILE A 293 14.95 -2.57 9.77
CA ILE A 293 16.27 -2.23 9.23
C ILE A 293 16.63 -0.77 9.52
N VAL A 294 15.64 0.14 9.50
CA VAL A 294 15.81 1.54 9.88
C VAL A 294 14.94 1.82 11.10
N SER A 295 15.50 2.45 12.13
CA SER A 295 14.77 2.87 13.32
C SER A 295 13.74 3.93 12.97
N SER A 296 12.48 3.72 13.35
CA SER A 296 11.38 4.68 13.20
C SER A 296 10.40 4.52 14.34
N VAL A 297 9.79 5.63 14.77
CA VAL A 297 8.75 5.62 15.81
C VAL A 297 7.39 5.15 15.26
N HIS A 298 7.27 5.09 13.94
CA HIS A 298 6.12 4.59 13.21
C HIS A 298 6.28 3.12 12.78
N ALA A 299 7.47 2.53 12.99
CA ALA A 299 7.71 1.15 12.61
C ALA A 299 6.96 0.18 13.52
N TYR A 300 6.49 -0.90 12.93
CA TYR A 300 6.03 -2.07 13.67
C TYR A 300 7.24 -2.83 14.20
N GLU A 301 7.00 -3.79 15.09
CA GLU A 301 8.03 -4.72 15.51
C GLU A 301 8.68 -5.42 14.30
N ALA A 302 10.01 -5.53 14.36
CA ALA A 302 10.81 -6.06 13.28
C ALA A 302 10.44 -7.53 13.01
N ASP A 303 10.17 -7.85 11.76
CA ASP A 303 9.77 -9.20 11.37
C ASP A 303 10.54 -9.71 10.14
N ALA A 304 11.07 -10.93 10.28
CA ALA A 304 11.81 -11.64 9.26
C ALA A 304 10.98 -11.92 7.99
N GLU A 305 9.65 -11.99 8.08
CA GLU A 305 8.80 -12.21 6.91
C GLU A 305 8.76 -11.00 5.98
N THR A 306 9.12 -9.80 6.47
CA THR A 306 9.23 -8.60 5.65
C THR A 306 10.23 -8.78 4.50
N PHE A 307 11.20 -9.69 4.65
CA PHE A 307 12.13 -10.05 3.59
C PHE A 307 11.48 -10.80 2.42
N TYR A 308 10.27 -11.38 2.57
CA TYR A 308 9.49 -11.91 1.45
C TYR A 308 9.02 -10.82 0.47
N LEU A 309 9.11 -9.54 0.83
CA LEU A 309 8.86 -8.42 -0.09
C LEU A 309 9.99 -8.24 -1.12
N ILE A 310 11.20 -8.74 -0.84
CA ILE A 310 12.35 -8.67 -1.76
C ILE A 310 12.09 -9.45 -3.05
N PRO A 311 11.73 -10.75 -3.02
CA PRO A 311 11.46 -11.49 -4.26
C PRO A 311 10.26 -10.92 -5.03
N ILE A 312 9.27 -10.32 -4.36
CA ILE A 312 8.17 -9.61 -5.05
C ILE A 312 8.70 -8.39 -5.78
N THR A 313 9.47 -7.54 -5.09
CA THR A 313 10.09 -6.35 -5.68
C THR A 313 10.93 -6.75 -6.89
N ALA A 314 11.76 -7.79 -6.76
CA ALA A 314 12.55 -8.32 -7.87
C ALA A 314 11.65 -8.79 -9.03
N ALA A 315 10.60 -9.57 -8.74
CA ALA A 315 9.65 -10.05 -9.75
C ALA A 315 8.89 -8.91 -10.44
N THR A 316 8.53 -7.84 -9.74
CA THR A 316 7.82 -6.70 -10.32
C THR A 316 8.74 -5.76 -11.08
N LEU A 317 10.02 -5.67 -10.71
CA LEU A 317 11.04 -4.98 -11.49
C LEU A 317 11.33 -5.68 -12.82
N LEU A 318 11.08 -6.99 -12.96
CA LEU A 318 11.10 -7.67 -14.27
C LEU A 318 10.07 -7.09 -15.25
N GLY A 319 9.04 -6.38 -14.77
CA GLY A 319 8.15 -5.59 -15.63
C GLY A 319 8.93 -4.57 -16.48
N ILE A 320 9.95 -3.92 -15.90
CA ILE A 320 10.83 -3.00 -16.63
C ILE A 320 11.54 -3.74 -17.79
N VAL A 321 11.96 -4.98 -17.56
CA VAL A 321 12.56 -5.85 -18.59
C VAL A 321 11.56 -6.19 -19.69
N VAL A 322 10.31 -6.54 -19.34
CA VAL A 322 9.22 -6.80 -20.31
C VAL A 322 9.02 -5.61 -21.24
N TRP A 323 9.10 -4.38 -20.71
CA TRP A 323 9.01 -3.17 -21.51
C TRP A 323 10.21 -2.98 -22.45
N PHE A 324 11.43 -3.19 -21.98
CA PHE A 324 12.64 -3.10 -22.82
C PHE A 324 12.55 -4.04 -24.04
N VAL A 325 12.02 -5.25 -23.84
CA VAL A 325 11.84 -6.25 -24.90
C VAL A 325 10.70 -5.90 -25.87
N ARG A 326 9.68 -5.15 -25.44
CA ARG A 326 8.48 -4.81 -26.26
C ARG A 326 8.43 -3.34 -26.69
N ARG A 327 9.59 -2.71 -26.79
CA ARG A 327 9.81 -1.27 -27.02
C ARG A 327 8.78 -0.63 -27.95
N SER A 328 8.09 0.39 -27.44
CA SER A 328 7.43 1.41 -28.26
C SER A 328 8.47 2.48 -28.62
N SER A 329 8.45 2.99 -29.85
CA SER A 329 9.22 4.19 -30.20
C SER A 329 8.80 5.36 -29.31
N ASN A 330 9.79 6.11 -28.80
CA ASN A 330 9.53 7.40 -28.17
C ASN A 330 9.49 8.45 -29.27
N THR A 331 8.38 9.18 -29.35
CA THR A 331 8.36 10.42 -30.12
C THR A 331 9.08 11.49 -29.31
N PRO A 332 10.03 12.24 -29.91
CA PRO A 332 10.68 13.34 -29.22
C PRO A 332 9.64 14.37 -28.78
N LEU A 333 9.85 14.98 -27.61
CA LEU A 333 9.01 16.07 -27.13
C LEU A 333 9.17 17.25 -28.08
N LYS A 334 8.05 17.79 -28.55
CA LYS A 334 8.00 19.01 -29.37
C LYS A 334 7.19 20.05 -28.61
N GLY A 335 7.80 21.17 -28.26
CA GLY A 335 7.13 22.30 -27.60
C GLY A 335 7.70 22.67 -26.22
N THR A 336 7.64 23.95 -25.88
CA THR A 336 8.15 24.51 -24.62
C THR A 336 7.32 24.10 -23.41
N ARG A 337 6.00 23.97 -23.56
CA ARG A 337 5.09 23.54 -22.47
C ARG A 337 5.34 22.10 -22.06
N GLU A 338 5.49 21.22 -23.04
CA GLU A 338 5.80 19.80 -22.82
C GLU A 338 7.19 19.62 -22.17
N ALA A 339 8.17 20.44 -22.58
CA ALA A 339 9.47 20.49 -21.93
C ALA A 339 9.38 20.95 -20.47
N MET A 340 8.58 21.98 -20.16
CA MET A 340 8.36 22.42 -18.77
C MET A 340 7.69 21.33 -17.91
N VAL A 341 6.71 20.60 -18.45
CA VAL A 341 6.10 19.46 -17.73
C VAL A 341 7.15 18.38 -17.47
N PHE A 342 7.99 18.08 -18.45
CA PHE A 342 9.09 17.12 -18.27
C PHE A 342 10.11 17.59 -17.23
N VAL A 343 10.47 18.87 -17.21
CA VAL A 343 11.35 19.45 -16.17
C VAL A 343 10.70 19.32 -14.79
N ASN A 344 9.41 19.62 -14.65
CA ASN A 344 8.71 19.42 -13.37
C ASN A 344 8.73 17.95 -12.91
N MET A 345 8.53 17.01 -13.84
CA MET A 345 8.67 15.59 -13.53
C MET A 345 10.10 15.23 -13.09
N LEU A 346 11.12 15.83 -13.72
CA LEU A 346 12.51 15.64 -13.33
C LEU A 346 12.76 16.16 -11.90
N VAL A 347 12.24 17.34 -11.56
CA VAL A 347 12.33 17.89 -10.19
C VAL A 347 11.70 16.93 -9.18
N LEU A 348 10.50 16.41 -9.45
CA LEU A 348 9.86 15.41 -8.58
C LEU A 348 10.72 14.15 -8.39
N MET A 349 11.37 13.67 -9.46
CA MET A 349 12.26 12.50 -9.40
C MET A 349 13.56 12.80 -8.65
N LEU A 350 14.11 14.01 -8.77
CA LEU A 350 15.28 14.44 -7.98
C LEU A 350 14.91 14.57 -6.50
N THR A 351 13.76 15.16 -6.18
CA THR A 351 13.25 15.24 -4.80
C THR A 351 13.07 13.84 -4.21
N LEU A 352 12.52 12.90 -4.99
CA LEU A 352 12.42 11.50 -4.60
C LEU A 352 13.79 10.90 -4.28
N LEU A 353 14.79 11.13 -5.12
CA LEU A 353 16.13 10.57 -4.91
C LEU A 353 16.75 11.12 -3.61
N VAL A 354 16.61 12.42 -3.36
CA VAL A 354 17.08 13.06 -2.13
C VAL A 354 16.41 12.45 -0.89
N ILE A 355 15.07 12.31 -0.91
CA ILE A 355 14.32 11.73 0.22
C ILE A 355 14.70 10.26 0.41
N LEU A 356 14.81 9.48 -0.67
CA LEU A 356 15.20 8.08 -0.61
C LEU A 356 16.59 7.90 0.01
N LEU A 357 17.57 8.70 -0.43
CA LEU A 357 18.92 8.68 0.13
C LEU A 357 18.93 9.11 1.60
N GLY A 358 18.19 10.16 1.96
CA GLY A 358 18.04 10.60 3.35
C GLY A 358 17.31 9.58 4.24
N THR A 359 16.42 8.77 3.68
CA THR A 359 15.73 7.70 4.42
C THR A 359 16.68 6.57 4.80
N PHE A 360 17.67 6.27 3.95
CA PHE A 360 18.64 5.20 4.17
C PHE A 360 19.99 5.67 4.73
N SER A 361 20.25 6.98 4.86
CA SER A 361 21.53 7.48 5.37
C SER A 361 21.90 6.99 6.77
N PRO A 362 20.96 6.70 7.72
CA PRO A 362 21.33 6.08 8.99
C PRO A 362 22.07 4.74 8.84
N LEU A 363 21.77 3.95 7.79
CA LEU A 363 22.45 2.67 7.52
C LEU A 363 23.90 2.85 7.06
N LEU A 364 24.24 4.02 6.54
CA LEU A 364 25.57 4.32 5.98
C LEU A 364 26.53 4.88 7.04
N GLY A 365 26.17 4.80 8.33
CA GLY A 365 26.98 5.38 9.41
C GLY A 365 26.91 6.90 9.47
N ALA A 366 25.96 7.51 8.76
CA ALA A 366 25.57 8.91 8.91
C ALA A 366 24.26 8.96 9.70
N PRO A 367 24.29 8.73 11.04
CA PRO A 367 23.09 8.82 11.85
C PRO A 367 22.57 10.24 11.71
N VAL A 368 21.41 10.36 11.07
CA VAL A 368 20.71 11.63 10.99
C VAL A 368 19.91 11.76 12.27
N ASP A 369 20.63 12.05 13.36
CA ASP A 369 20.00 12.30 14.63
C ASP A 369 19.26 13.64 14.57
N ARG A 370 18.38 13.88 15.55
CA ARG A 370 17.66 15.14 15.67
C ARG A 370 18.61 16.36 15.62
N SER A 371 19.83 16.23 16.18
CA SER A 371 20.82 17.31 16.18
C SER A 371 21.30 17.69 14.78
N TYR A 372 21.30 16.76 13.81
CA TYR A 372 21.65 17.04 12.42
C TYR A 372 20.64 18.00 11.76
N TYR A 373 19.34 17.78 11.98
CA TYR A 373 18.29 18.63 11.41
C TYR A 373 18.14 19.97 12.13
N GLU A 374 18.35 20.00 13.45
CA GLU A 374 18.41 21.24 14.23
C GLU A 374 19.56 22.17 13.77
N LYS A 375 20.64 21.62 13.22
CA LYS A 375 21.76 22.37 12.63
C LYS A 375 21.48 22.92 11.23
N LEU A 376 20.66 22.22 10.43
CA LEU A 376 20.32 22.62 9.05
C LEU A 376 19.25 23.71 8.97
N PHE A 377 18.35 23.79 9.95
CA PHE A 377 17.23 24.74 9.96
C PHE A 377 17.11 25.51 11.29
N PRO A 378 18.10 26.34 11.67
CA PRO A 378 18.12 27.04 12.97
C PRO A 378 16.96 28.05 13.14
N LEU A 379 16.33 28.50 12.05
CA LEU A 379 15.25 29.50 12.05
C LEU A 379 13.86 28.92 12.33
N TRP A 380 13.70 27.59 12.33
CA TRP A 380 12.42 26.89 12.53
C TRP A 380 12.31 26.27 13.93
N GLN A 381 13.07 26.77 14.91
CA GLN A 381 12.87 26.37 16.30
C GLN A 381 11.53 26.91 16.81
N PRO A 382 10.61 26.07 17.33
CA PRO A 382 9.52 26.56 18.16
C PRO A 382 10.15 27.37 19.29
N ARG A 383 9.67 28.59 19.54
CA ARG A 383 10.11 29.38 20.69
C ARG A 383 10.00 28.48 21.93
N ARG A 384 11.10 28.36 22.68
CA ARG A 384 11.19 27.63 23.94
C ARG A 384 10.18 28.19 24.93
N SER A 385 8.95 27.69 24.92
CA SER A 385 7.93 28.00 25.91
C SER A 385 7.16 26.72 26.25
N CYS A 386 7.86 25.78 26.89
CA CYS A 386 7.32 24.81 27.85
C CYS A 386 8.49 24.00 28.43
N ARG A 387 9.26 24.64 29.32
CA ARG A 387 10.08 23.93 30.32
C ARG A 387 9.24 23.85 31.61
N TYR A 388 8.18 23.05 31.67
CA TYR A 388 7.57 22.68 32.95
C TYR A 388 6.87 21.32 32.80
N MET A 389 6.95 20.53 33.87
CA MET A 389 6.51 19.13 34.04
C MET A 389 7.36 18.08 33.35
N PHE A 390 8.44 17.65 34.02
CA PHE A 390 8.51 16.36 34.72
C PHE A 390 9.81 16.37 35.53
N SER A 391 9.67 16.61 36.84
CA SER A 391 10.66 16.30 37.87
C SER A 391 10.42 14.88 38.37
#